data_AF-J0CR81-F1
#
_entry.id   AF-J0CR81-F1
#
_cell.length_a   1.000
_cell.length_b   1.000
_cell.length_c   1.000
_cell.angle_alpha   90.00
_cell.angle_beta   90.00
_cell.angle_gamma   90.00
#
_symmetry.space_group_name_H-M   'P 1'
#
loop_
_entity.id
_entity.type
_entity.pdbx_description
1 polymer ?
#
loop_
_entity_poly.entity_id
_entity_poly.type
_entity_poly.pdbx_seq_one_letter_code
_entity_poly.pdbx_strand_id
1 'polypeptide(L)'
;MHRTERLGAGGPAGFALLLEVISTEGLWATEEASFAITADALGQLVRAIAADREVLSRARRELHKFWFDCVWALTFPTLEKSEAENRCGLLRANLNRGLHECADHRVPSLDLLHDFIDTLCAGLHACLSKGEDSLVRRAGRKKRTFENRRGFWPTCREQLFPFGATLGVRSLLTWAVSLSTPFPLHLVSDILWVSHPVVFHEVMEYDFLRKLLLDAVVRRAGQYGLSLHRADTFLPPMYGDGFPIPPVSQKHGQANMKAAIAVLNSVHNSPDADPNSLVKFVETQETLLYTSLQLLLSREPDRSSQLFHTIASLAAALYTRHLPKKQYFGHVMAEEIVAHGALHDHLTLFDVLHRV
;
A
#
# COMPACT_ATOMS: atom_id res chain seq x y z
N MET A 1 -25.77 -30.36 7.32
CA MET A 1 -26.23 -29.63 8.52
C MET A 1 -25.52 -28.28 8.52
N HIS A 2 -25.96 -27.36 7.65
CA HIS A 2 -25.29 -26.09 7.36
C HIS A 2 -25.88 -24.99 8.25
N ARG A 3 -25.12 -24.59 9.28
CA ARG A 3 -25.49 -23.51 10.19
C ARG A 3 -24.74 -22.23 9.79
N THR A 4 -24.99 -21.75 8.58
CA THR A 4 -24.72 -20.37 8.19
C THR A 4 -26.05 -19.61 8.18
N GLU A 5 -26.73 -19.59 9.35
CA GLU A 5 -27.70 -18.53 9.61
C GLU A 5 -26.94 -17.21 9.45
N ARG A 6 -27.47 -16.31 8.61
CA ARG A 6 -26.89 -15.00 8.30
C ARG A 6 -26.40 -14.35 9.61
N LEU A 7 -25.10 -14.46 9.85
CA LEU A 7 -24.46 -13.80 10.97
C LEU A 7 -24.81 -12.32 10.81
N GLY A 8 -25.47 -11.74 11.80
CA GLY A 8 -25.65 -10.30 11.90
C GLY A 8 -24.27 -9.65 12.04
N ALA A 9 -23.53 -9.60 10.94
CA ALA A 9 -22.08 -9.38 10.87
C ALA A 9 -21.66 -7.97 11.30
N GLY A 10 -22.63 -7.10 11.58
CA GLY A 10 -22.38 -5.78 12.17
C GLY A 10 -22.33 -5.76 13.70
N GLY A 11 -22.65 -6.86 14.40
CA GLY A 11 -22.72 -6.91 15.86
C GLY A 11 -21.50 -7.57 16.52
N PRO A 12 -21.15 -7.21 17.77
CA PRO A 12 -20.08 -7.84 18.55
C PRO A 12 -20.17 -9.37 18.64
N ALA A 13 -21.39 -9.91 18.61
CA ALA A 13 -21.65 -11.36 18.64
C ALA A 13 -21.28 -12.06 17.31
N GLY A 14 -21.60 -11.45 16.16
CA GLY A 14 -21.18 -11.97 14.85
C GLY A 14 -19.67 -11.94 14.68
N PHE A 15 -19.02 -10.91 15.23
CA PHE A 15 -17.57 -10.82 15.28
C PHE A 15 -16.94 -11.92 16.15
N ALA A 16 -17.46 -12.17 17.36
CA ALA A 16 -16.94 -13.22 18.25
C ALA A 16 -16.98 -14.61 17.60
N LEU A 17 -18.07 -14.95 16.91
CA LEU A 17 -18.20 -16.22 16.22
C LEU A 17 -17.24 -16.34 15.03
N LEU A 18 -17.02 -15.25 14.29
CA LEU A 18 -16.08 -15.23 13.18
C LEU A 18 -14.61 -15.31 13.65
N LEU A 19 -14.31 -14.73 14.81
CA LEU A 19 -13.02 -14.90 15.48
C LEU A 19 -12.79 -16.33 15.95
N GLU A 20 -13.83 -16.98 16.48
CA GLU A 20 -13.76 -18.37 16.92
C GLU A 20 -13.39 -19.28 15.73
N VAL A 21 -14.12 -19.16 14.61
CA VAL A 21 -13.85 -19.91 13.36
C VAL A 21 -12.42 -19.69 12.86
N ILE A 22 -11.96 -18.43 12.81
CA ILE A 22 -10.60 -18.10 12.37
C ILE A 22 -9.54 -18.69 13.32
N SER A 23 -9.82 -18.67 14.63
CA SER A 23 -8.87 -19.14 15.64
C SER A 23 -8.73 -20.66 15.68
N THR A 24 -9.80 -21.40 15.39
CA THR A 24 -9.82 -22.87 15.47
C THR A 24 -9.27 -23.54 14.22
N GLU A 25 -9.57 -23.00 13.03
CA GLU A 25 -9.21 -23.65 11.77
C GLU A 25 -7.97 -23.00 11.12
N GLY A 26 -7.61 -21.77 11.51
CA GLY A 26 -6.59 -20.99 10.80
C GLY A 26 -6.99 -20.68 9.36
N LEU A 27 -6.27 -19.78 8.68
CA LEU A 27 -6.58 -19.50 7.27
C LEU A 27 -6.23 -20.68 6.32
N TRP A 28 -5.50 -21.69 6.81
CA TRP A 28 -4.74 -22.63 5.97
C TRP A 28 -4.71 -24.08 6.47
N ALA A 29 -5.57 -24.51 7.40
CA ALA A 29 -5.54 -25.91 7.83
C ALA A 29 -5.99 -26.86 6.70
N THR A 30 -5.02 -27.63 6.20
CA THR A 30 -5.11 -28.85 5.36
C THR A 30 -5.76 -28.75 3.97
N GLU A 31 -5.27 -29.58 3.04
CA GLU A 31 -5.77 -29.73 1.66
C GLU A 31 -7.26 -30.15 1.57
N GLU A 32 -7.86 -30.54 2.70
CA GLU A 32 -9.22 -31.06 2.80
C GLU A 32 -10.19 -30.16 3.59
N ALA A 33 -9.73 -29.15 4.34
CA ALA A 33 -10.66 -28.25 5.01
C ALA A 33 -11.18 -27.20 4.01
N SER A 34 -12.50 -27.20 3.83
CA SER A 34 -13.19 -26.32 2.89
C SER A 34 -12.95 -24.85 3.27
N PHE A 35 -12.33 -24.10 2.35
CA PHE A 35 -12.22 -22.64 2.43
C PHE A 35 -13.62 -22.01 2.36
N ALA A 36 -14.28 -21.84 3.52
CA ALA A 36 -15.59 -21.20 3.60
C ALA A 36 -15.54 -19.71 3.95
N ILE A 37 -14.36 -19.12 4.17
CA ILE A 37 -14.24 -17.66 4.29
C ILE A 37 -14.10 -17.10 2.88
N THR A 38 -15.21 -16.62 2.32
CA THR A 38 -15.20 -15.90 1.04
C THR A 38 -14.42 -14.59 1.19
N ALA A 39 -13.87 -14.08 0.08
CA ALA A 39 -13.23 -12.76 0.06
C ALA A 39 -14.17 -11.66 0.59
N ASP A 40 -15.49 -11.79 0.37
CA ASP A 40 -16.47 -10.86 0.93
C ASP A 40 -16.60 -10.97 2.46
N ALA A 41 -16.67 -12.19 3.01
CA ALA A 41 -16.71 -12.39 4.47
C ALA A 41 -15.46 -11.82 5.14
N LEU A 42 -14.27 -12.06 4.56
CA LEU A 42 -13.03 -11.45 5.00
C LEU A 42 -13.08 -9.92 4.87
N GLY A 43 -13.64 -9.40 3.78
CA GLY A 43 -13.83 -7.97 3.54
C GLY A 43 -14.72 -7.32 4.58
N GLN A 44 -15.84 -7.95 4.93
CA GLN A 44 -16.75 -7.50 5.98
C GLN A 44 -16.06 -7.51 7.35
N LEU A 45 -15.32 -8.58 7.67
CA LEU A 45 -14.52 -8.66 8.89
C LEU A 45 -13.51 -7.52 8.97
N VAL A 46 -12.71 -7.32 7.93
CA VAL A 46 -11.68 -6.28 7.89
C VAL A 46 -12.31 -4.89 8.05
N ARG A 47 -13.45 -4.64 7.39
CA ARG A 47 -14.20 -3.38 7.55
C ARG A 47 -14.71 -3.19 8.98
N ALA A 48 -15.27 -4.23 9.59
CA ALA A 48 -15.75 -4.19 10.98
C ALA A 48 -14.61 -3.92 11.96
N ILE A 49 -13.50 -4.67 11.83
CA ILE A 49 -12.27 -4.47 12.61
C ILE A 49 -11.75 -3.03 12.43
N ALA A 50 -11.72 -2.51 11.21
CA ALA A 50 -11.16 -1.19 10.94
C ALA A 50 -12.05 -0.02 11.37
N ALA A 51 -13.36 -0.25 11.57
CA ALA A 51 -14.34 0.76 11.96
C ALA A 51 -14.42 0.93 13.48
N ASP A 52 -14.22 -0.13 14.25
CA ASP A 52 -14.33 -0.12 15.71
C ASP A 52 -12.96 -0.24 16.39
N ARG A 53 -12.61 0.77 17.20
CA ARG A 53 -11.31 0.86 17.89
C ARG A 53 -11.11 -0.23 18.93
N GLU A 54 -12.16 -0.62 19.65
CA GLU A 54 -12.08 -1.63 20.69
C GLU A 54 -11.93 -3.02 20.07
N VAL A 55 -12.71 -3.28 19.01
CA VAL A 55 -12.61 -4.50 18.20
C VAL A 55 -11.20 -4.65 17.62
N LEU A 56 -10.64 -3.59 17.02
CA LEU A 56 -9.26 -3.59 16.52
C LEU A 56 -8.24 -3.85 17.62
N SER A 57 -8.40 -3.19 18.77
CA SER A 57 -7.50 -3.34 19.92
C SER A 57 -7.51 -4.78 20.45
N ARG A 58 -8.69 -5.39 20.54
CA ARG A 58 -8.87 -6.79 20.92
C ARG A 58 -8.26 -7.74 19.89
N ALA A 59 -8.57 -7.54 18.60
CA ALA A 59 -8.04 -8.32 17.50
C ALA A 59 -6.50 -8.35 17.48
N ARG A 60 -5.85 -7.22 17.78
CA ARG A 60 -4.38 -7.15 17.88
C ARG A 60 -3.80 -7.97 19.03
N ARG A 61 -4.53 -8.15 20.14
CA ARG A 61 -4.04 -8.91 21.31
C ARG A 61 -4.32 -10.40 21.20
N GLU A 62 -5.47 -10.74 20.62
CA GLU A 62 -6.00 -12.11 20.70
C GLU A 62 -5.75 -12.90 19.42
N LEU A 63 -5.57 -12.25 18.27
CA LEU A 63 -5.56 -12.92 16.96
C LEU A 63 -4.18 -12.90 16.29
N HIS A 64 -3.12 -13.14 17.05
CA HIS A 64 -1.75 -13.09 16.51
C HIS A 64 -1.56 -14.06 15.34
N LYS A 65 -2.11 -15.27 15.46
CA LYS A 65 -2.05 -16.29 14.40
C LYS A 65 -2.72 -15.79 13.12
N PHE A 66 -3.90 -15.19 13.21
CA PHE A 66 -4.60 -14.62 12.06
C PHE A 66 -3.75 -13.59 11.33
N TRP A 67 -3.19 -12.61 12.05
CA TRP A 67 -2.35 -11.58 11.43
C TRP A 67 -1.09 -12.17 10.81
N PHE A 68 -0.48 -13.14 11.48
CA PHE A 68 0.66 -13.88 10.93
C PHE A 68 0.28 -14.64 9.65
N ASP A 69 -0.85 -15.35 9.63
CA ASP A 69 -1.35 -16.05 8.45
C ASP A 69 -1.66 -15.07 7.29
N CYS A 70 -2.12 -13.86 7.58
CA CYS A 70 -2.31 -12.80 6.56
C CYS A 70 -0.98 -12.35 5.95
N VAL A 71 0.05 -12.10 6.78
CA VAL A 71 1.39 -11.74 6.28
C VAL A 71 1.98 -12.90 5.47
N TRP A 72 1.85 -14.12 5.99
CA TRP A 72 2.28 -15.34 5.32
C TRP A 72 1.65 -15.44 3.94
N ALA A 73 0.33 -15.24 3.82
CA ALA A 73 -0.39 -15.25 2.55
C ALA A 73 0.12 -14.22 1.53
N LEU A 74 0.41 -13.00 1.99
CA LEU A 74 0.89 -11.91 1.12
C LEU A 74 2.33 -12.11 0.66
N THR A 75 3.15 -12.76 1.47
CA THR A 75 4.59 -12.94 1.22
C THR A 75 4.93 -14.25 0.52
N PHE A 76 3.92 -15.09 0.32
CA PHE A 76 4.02 -16.40 -0.29
C PHE A 76 4.45 -16.43 -1.79
N PRO A 77 3.98 -15.54 -2.70
CA PRO A 77 4.05 -15.76 -4.15
C PRO A 77 5.43 -15.49 -4.81
N THR A 78 6.54 -15.55 -4.08
CA THR A 78 7.89 -15.26 -4.62
C THR A 78 8.89 -16.41 -4.59
N LEU A 79 8.44 -17.62 -4.26
CA LEU A 79 9.14 -18.85 -4.66
C LEU A 79 9.03 -19.00 -6.19
N GLU A 80 9.89 -19.77 -6.85
CA GLU A 80 10.09 -19.81 -8.31
C GLU A 80 8.84 -19.52 -9.16
N LYS A 81 8.97 -18.82 -10.31
CA LYS A 81 7.83 -18.31 -11.12
C LYS A 81 6.73 -19.36 -11.34
N SER A 82 7.10 -20.61 -11.60
CA SER A 82 6.19 -21.75 -11.76
C SER A 82 5.40 -22.11 -10.48
N GLU A 83 6.03 -22.05 -9.30
CA GLU A 83 5.37 -22.31 -8.01
C GLU A 83 4.40 -21.19 -7.63
N ALA A 84 4.78 -19.94 -7.90
CA ALA A 84 3.90 -18.78 -7.69
C ALA A 84 2.65 -18.87 -8.56
N GLU A 85 2.79 -19.20 -9.84
CA GLU A 85 1.68 -19.39 -10.78
C GLU A 85 0.76 -20.53 -10.34
N ASN A 86 1.33 -21.70 -9.99
CA ASN A 86 0.57 -22.86 -9.52
C ASN A 86 -0.23 -22.54 -8.26
N ARG A 87 0.35 -21.84 -7.29
CA ARG A 87 -0.33 -21.55 -6.03
C ARG A 87 -1.31 -20.38 -6.12
N CYS A 88 -1.05 -19.37 -6.94
CA CYS A 88 -2.07 -18.39 -7.31
C CYS A 88 -3.25 -19.06 -8.03
N GLY A 89 -2.98 -20.05 -8.89
CA GLY A 89 -3.98 -20.90 -9.51
C GLY A 89 -4.80 -21.68 -8.48
N LEU A 90 -4.14 -22.33 -7.51
CA LEU A 90 -4.80 -23.06 -6.43
C LEU A 90 -5.66 -22.14 -5.54
N LEU A 91 -5.13 -20.99 -5.14
CA LEU A 91 -5.86 -20.02 -4.34
C LEU A 91 -7.09 -19.48 -5.09
N ARG A 92 -6.96 -19.16 -6.38
CA ARG A 92 -8.10 -18.81 -7.24
C ARG A 92 -9.11 -19.95 -7.32
N ALA A 93 -8.66 -21.19 -7.52
CA ALA A 93 -9.54 -22.35 -7.59
C ALA A 93 -10.32 -22.55 -6.28
N ASN A 94 -9.67 -22.38 -5.13
CA ASN A 94 -10.29 -22.49 -3.81
C ASN A 94 -11.30 -21.35 -3.57
N LEU A 95 -10.94 -20.10 -3.89
CA LEU A 95 -11.84 -18.95 -3.79
C LEU A 95 -13.08 -19.13 -4.68
N ASN A 96 -12.90 -19.60 -5.92
CA ASN A 96 -14.00 -19.90 -6.84
C ASN A 96 -14.88 -21.03 -6.32
N ARG A 97 -14.30 -22.10 -5.76
CA ARG A 97 -15.06 -23.22 -5.18
C ARG A 97 -15.95 -22.74 -4.03
N GLY A 98 -15.40 -21.98 -3.08
CA GLY A 98 -16.16 -21.43 -1.97
C GLY A 98 -17.26 -20.46 -2.41
N LEU A 99 -17.05 -19.74 -3.53
CA LEU A 99 -18.09 -18.89 -4.12
C LEU A 99 -19.22 -19.72 -4.75
N HIS A 100 -18.90 -20.78 -5.50
CA HIS A 100 -19.89 -21.68 -6.10
C HIS A 100 -20.75 -22.40 -5.05
N GLU A 101 -20.17 -22.74 -3.91
CA GLU A 101 -20.90 -23.34 -2.79
C GLU A 101 -21.84 -22.34 -2.10
N CYS A 102 -21.68 -21.03 -2.35
CA CYS A 102 -22.54 -20.01 -1.78
C CYS A 102 -23.62 -19.55 -2.77
N ALA A 103 -24.83 -20.11 -2.64
CA ALA A 103 -25.96 -19.86 -3.54
C ALA A 103 -26.40 -18.37 -3.64
N ASP A 104 -26.03 -17.53 -2.67
CA ASP A 104 -26.51 -16.14 -2.54
C ASP A 104 -25.48 -15.07 -3.01
N HIS A 105 -24.23 -15.43 -3.32
CA HIS A 105 -23.20 -14.43 -3.66
C HIS A 105 -23.00 -14.31 -5.18
N ARG A 106 -23.61 -13.30 -5.80
CA ARG A 106 -23.16 -12.79 -7.11
C ARG A 106 -22.05 -11.77 -6.87
N VAL A 107 -20.80 -12.19 -6.95
CA VAL A 107 -19.66 -11.27 -6.83
C VAL A 107 -19.35 -10.66 -8.20
N PRO A 108 -19.43 -9.33 -8.37
CA PRO A 108 -19.17 -8.67 -9.65
C PRO A 108 -17.67 -8.45 -9.95
N SER A 109 -16.76 -8.94 -9.10
CA SER A 109 -15.31 -8.73 -9.27
C SER A 109 -14.76 -9.57 -10.41
N LEU A 110 -13.93 -8.96 -11.25
CA LEU A 110 -13.23 -9.64 -12.35
C LEU A 110 -12.08 -10.55 -11.87
N ASP A 111 -11.54 -10.36 -10.65
CA ASP A 111 -10.52 -11.26 -10.07
C ASP A 111 -10.65 -11.36 -8.54
N LEU A 112 -11.22 -12.47 -8.04
CA LEU A 112 -11.38 -12.73 -6.60
C LEU A 112 -10.04 -12.75 -5.84
N LEU A 113 -8.94 -13.13 -6.51
CA LEU A 113 -7.63 -13.11 -5.89
C LEU A 113 -7.21 -11.68 -5.56
N HIS A 114 -7.45 -10.74 -6.47
CA HIS A 114 -7.12 -9.33 -6.25
C HIS A 114 -7.91 -8.74 -5.09
N ASP A 115 -9.21 -9.01 -5.01
CA ASP A 115 -10.06 -8.55 -3.91
C ASP A 115 -9.62 -9.16 -2.56
N PHE A 116 -9.24 -10.44 -2.58
CA PHE A 116 -8.70 -11.11 -1.39
C PHE A 116 -7.39 -10.48 -0.91
N ILE A 117 -6.42 -10.31 -1.80
CA ILE A 117 -5.13 -9.70 -1.48
C ILE A 117 -5.29 -8.24 -1.04
N ASP A 118 -6.16 -7.47 -1.70
CA ASP A 118 -6.47 -6.10 -1.31
C ASP A 118 -7.07 -6.05 0.09
N THR A 119 -7.99 -6.96 0.39
CA THR A 119 -8.61 -7.08 1.71
C THR A 119 -7.59 -7.41 2.79
N LEU A 120 -6.66 -8.34 2.52
CA LEU A 120 -5.57 -8.66 3.44
C LEU A 120 -4.68 -7.43 3.68
N CYS A 121 -4.31 -6.71 2.62
CA CYS A 121 -3.54 -5.48 2.72
C CYS A 121 -4.28 -4.41 3.56
N ALA A 122 -5.58 -4.23 3.34
CA ALA A 122 -6.42 -3.29 4.07
C ALA A 122 -6.52 -3.65 5.57
N GLY A 123 -6.66 -4.94 5.88
CA GLY A 123 -6.72 -5.45 7.25
C GLY A 123 -5.40 -5.23 7.99
N LEU A 124 -4.28 -5.57 7.35
CA LEU A 124 -2.95 -5.35 7.93
C LEU A 124 -2.63 -3.87 8.08
N HIS A 125 -2.95 -3.02 7.09
CA HIS A 125 -2.82 -1.57 7.21
C HIS A 125 -3.62 -1.03 8.41
N ALA A 126 -4.88 -1.44 8.56
CA ALA A 126 -5.68 -1.08 9.73
C ALA A 126 -5.01 -1.56 11.03
N CYS A 127 -4.52 -2.79 11.05
CA CYS A 127 -3.80 -3.39 12.16
C CYS A 127 -2.49 -2.67 12.51
N LEU A 128 -1.74 -2.13 11.56
CA LEU A 128 -0.46 -1.47 11.84
C LEU A 128 -0.61 0.02 12.15
N SER A 129 -1.60 0.70 11.55
CA SER A 129 -1.65 2.16 11.52
C SER A 129 -2.78 2.80 12.32
N LYS A 130 -3.93 2.15 12.49
CA LYS A 130 -5.11 2.79 13.11
C LYS A 130 -5.14 2.72 14.65
N GLY A 131 -5.62 3.76 15.31
CA GLY A 131 -5.79 3.78 16.77
C GLY A 131 -4.52 4.16 17.55
N GLU A 132 -4.67 4.34 18.86
CA GLU A 132 -3.62 4.95 19.70
C GLU A 132 -2.43 4.02 19.99
N ASP A 133 -2.70 2.72 20.02
CA ASP A 133 -1.72 1.67 20.26
C ASP A 133 -1.14 1.07 18.96
N SER A 134 -1.39 1.72 17.82
CA SER A 134 -0.90 1.26 16.52
C SER A 134 0.63 1.21 16.48
N LEU A 135 1.18 0.26 15.72
CA LEU A 135 2.62 0.09 15.63
C LEU A 135 3.29 1.32 15.01
N VAL A 136 2.68 1.91 13.97
CA VAL A 136 3.18 3.14 13.33
C VAL A 136 3.27 4.30 14.32
N ARG A 137 2.25 4.50 15.17
CA ARG A 137 2.28 5.54 16.21
C ARG A 137 3.31 5.25 17.29
N ARG A 138 3.50 3.99 17.68
CA ARG A 138 4.54 3.56 18.63
C ARG A 138 5.94 3.81 18.08
N ALA A 139 6.19 3.45 16.82
CA ALA A 139 7.47 3.69 16.14
C ALA A 139 7.84 5.18 16.15
N GLY A 140 6.86 6.07 15.88
CA GLY A 140 7.07 7.53 15.89
C GLY A 140 7.53 8.11 17.24
N ARG A 141 7.29 7.40 18.35
CA ARG A 141 7.69 7.85 19.71
C ARG A 141 9.14 7.51 20.07
N LYS A 142 9.92 6.98 19.12
CA LYS A 142 11.37 6.69 19.22
C LYS A 142 11.80 5.81 20.40
N LYS A 143 10.87 5.07 21.02
CA LYS A 143 11.18 4.08 22.06
C LYS A 143 10.46 2.79 21.77
N ARG A 144 11.26 1.75 21.48
CA ARG A 144 10.88 0.33 21.52
C ARG A 144 9.64 0.00 20.70
N THR A 145 9.70 0.16 19.38
CA THR A 145 8.59 -0.06 18.42
C THR A 145 7.80 -1.34 18.70
N PHE A 146 8.49 -2.47 18.87
CA PHE A 146 7.87 -3.78 19.09
C PHE A 146 7.66 -4.14 20.55
N GLU A 147 8.40 -3.55 21.50
CA GLU A 147 8.21 -3.87 22.90
C GLU A 147 6.92 -3.25 23.42
N ASN A 148 5.97 -4.10 23.76
CA ASN A 148 4.73 -3.67 24.37
C ASN A 148 4.31 -4.65 25.45
N ARG A 149 3.90 -4.11 26.60
CA ARG A 149 3.44 -4.91 27.74
C ARG A 149 2.03 -5.48 27.54
N ARG A 150 1.30 -4.97 26.56
CA ARG A 150 -0.10 -5.31 26.29
C ARG A 150 -0.26 -6.50 25.35
N GLY A 151 0.84 -7.06 24.86
CA GLY A 151 0.83 -8.19 23.91
C GLY A 151 0.14 -7.86 22.59
N PHE A 152 0.25 -6.64 22.07
CA PHE A 152 -0.25 -6.29 20.74
C PHE A 152 0.66 -6.84 19.66
N TRP A 153 0.04 -7.45 18.64
CA TRP A 153 0.70 -7.80 17.40
C TRP A 153 1.10 -6.56 16.57
N PRO A 154 2.24 -6.58 15.86
CA PRO A 154 3.30 -7.58 15.98
C PRO A 154 4.12 -7.35 17.26
N THR A 155 4.59 -8.44 17.84
CA THR A 155 5.45 -8.45 19.04
C THR A 155 6.94 -8.42 18.70
N CYS A 156 7.31 -8.77 17.48
CA CYS A 156 8.67 -8.68 16.96
C CYS A 156 8.66 -8.43 15.45
N ARG A 157 9.81 -8.05 14.89
CA ARG A 157 9.93 -7.69 13.46
C ARG A 157 9.73 -8.90 12.56
N GLU A 158 10.15 -10.07 13.00
CA GLU A 158 10.15 -11.32 12.24
C GLU A 158 8.72 -11.76 11.87
N GLN A 159 7.72 -11.34 12.66
CA GLN A 159 6.31 -11.58 12.34
C GLN A 159 5.82 -10.81 11.11
N LEU A 160 6.52 -9.75 10.68
CA LEU A 160 6.25 -9.03 9.43
C LEU A 160 6.94 -9.69 8.22
N PHE A 161 7.91 -10.57 8.46
CA PHE A 161 8.74 -11.20 7.43
C PHE A 161 8.95 -12.69 7.74
N PRO A 162 7.89 -13.52 7.72
CA PRO A 162 7.96 -14.93 8.12
C PRO A 162 8.95 -15.75 7.28
N PHE A 163 9.25 -15.30 6.06
CA PHE A 163 10.19 -15.94 5.14
C PHE A 163 11.45 -15.10 4.88
N GLY A 164 11.74 -14.12 5.75
CA GLY A 164 12.84 -13.18 5.56
C GLY A 164 12.44 -11.92 4.79
N ALA A 165 13.23 -10.87 4.97
CA ALA A 165 12.93 -9.52 4.49
C ALA A 165 12.90 -9.44 2.95
N THR A 166 13.88 -10.02 2.27
CA THR A 166 13.96 -10.02 0.79
C THR A 166 12.69 -10.54 0.12
N LEU A 167 12.21 -11.73 0.52
CA LEU A 167 11.00 -12.33 -0.04
C LEU A 167 9.75 -11.54 0.35
N GLY A 168 9.66 -11.07 1.60
CA GLY A 168 8.53 -10.30 2.07
C GLY A 168 8.38 -8.96 1.33
N VAL A 169 9.46 -8.19 1.23
CA VAL A 169 9.49 -6.90 0.52
C VAL A 169 9.18 -7.11 -0.96
N ARG A 170 9.84 -8.06 -1.63
CA ARG A 170 9.58 -8.35 -3.05
C ARG A 170 8.11 -8.69 -3.30
N SER A 171 7.51 -9.54 -2.47
CA SER A 171 6.10 -9.94 -2.64
C SER A 171 5.15 -8.76 -2.46
N LEU A 172 5.35 -7.94 -1.43
CA LEU A 172 4.53 -6.75 -1.17
C LEU A 172 4.63 -5.73 -2.31
N LEU A 173 5.83 -5.54 -2.88
CA LEU A 173 6.04 -4.65 -4.02
C LEU A 173 5.37 -5.17 -5.29
N THR A 174 5.41 -6.48 -5.54
CA THR A 174 4.65 -7.10 -6.63
C THR A 174 3.17 -6.77 -6.51
N TRP A 175 2.57 -6.98 -5.33
CA TRP A 175 1.16 -6.64 -5.10
C TRP A 175 0.86 -5.15 -5.26
N ALA A 176 1.76 -4.27 -4.79
CA ALA A 176 1.61 -2.83 -4.93
C ALA A 176 1.58 -2.33 -6.38
N VAL A 177 2.25 -3.04 -7.29
CA VAL A 177 2.27 -2.74 -8.72
C VAL A 177 1.09 -3.39 -9.43
N SER A 178 0.76 -4.64 -9.08
CA SER A 178 -0.30 -5.42 -9.73
C SER A 178 -1.71 -4.94 -9.40
N LEU A 179 -1.95 -4.46 -8.17
CA LEU A 179 -3.27 -4.05 -7.72
C LEU A 179 -3.47 -2.55 -7.90
N SER A 180 -4.63 -2.14 -8.43
CA SER A 180 -4.98 -0.74 -8.67
C SER A 180 -5.45 0.04 -7.43
N THR A 181 -5.57 -0.65 -6.31
CA THR A 181 -6.08 -0.17 -5.03
C THR A 181 -4.98 0.47 -4.18
N PRO A 182 -5.34 1.30 -3.18
CA PRO A 182 -4.35 2.03 -2.38
C PRO A 182 -3.72 1.18 -1.28
N PHE A 183 -4.38 0.09 -0.85
CA PHE A 183 -4.00 -0.62 0.38
C PHE A 183 -2.65 -1.31 0.33
N PRO A 184 -2.22 -1.95 -0.78
CA PRO A 184 -0.88 -2.50 -0.87
C PRO A 184 0.23 -1.45 -0.64
N LEU A 185 0.10 -0.25 -1.22
CA LEU A 185 1.06 0.83 -0.99
C LEU A 185 0.97 1.41 0.42
N HIS A 186 -0.23 1.51 1.00
CA HIS A 186 -0.37 1.87 2.40
C HIS A 186 0.34 0.87 3.33
N LEU A 187 0.19 -0.43 3.06
CA LEU A 187 0.88 -1.46 3.83
C LEU A 187 2.41 -1.39 3.66
N VAL A 188 2.90 -1.17 2.44
CA VAL A 188 4.34 -0.94 2.18
C VAL A 188 4.83 0.28 2.96
N SER A 189 4.07 1.38 2.96
CA SER A 189 4.37 2.58 3.75
C SER A 189 4.45 2.27 5.25
N ASP A 190 3.48 1.55 5.80
CA ASP A 190 3.47 1.20 7.23
C ASP A 190 4.67 0.35 7.62
N ILE A 191 5.02 -0.63 6.78
CA ILE A 191 6.14 -1.55 7.00
C ILE A 191 7.48 -0.81 6.87
N LEU A 192 7.63 0.09 5.89
CA LEU A 192 8.74 1.04 5.81
C LEU A 192 8.85 1.87 7.09
N TRP A 193 7.73 2.39 7.60
CA TRP A 193 7.72 3.23 8.79
C TRP A 193 8.24 2.52 10.05
N VAL A 194 7.82 1.28 10.26
CA VAL A 194 8.10 0.52 11.49
C VAL A 194 9.37 -0.34 11.41
N SER A 195 9.90 -0.57 10.20
CA SER A 195 11.07 -1.43 9.95
C SER A 195 11.98 -0.87 8.86
N HIS A 196 12.13 0.46 8.84
CA HIS A 196 12.89 1.20 7.82
C HIS A 196 14.27 0.60 7.54
N PRO A 197 15.15 0.31 8.52
CA PRO A 197 16.51 -0.15 8.22
C PRO A 197 16.56 -1.49 7.48
N VAL A 198 15.55 -2.33 7.65
CA VAL A 198 15.45 -3.62 6.97
C VAL A 198 14.83 -3.43 5.60
N VAL A 199 13.65 -2.82 5.53
CA VAL A 199 12.88 -2.70 4.28
C VAL A 199 13.59 -1.78 3.28
N PHE A 200 14.12 -0.66 3.76
CA PHE A 200 14.85 0.29 2.92
C PHE A 200 16.14 -0.33 2.39
N HIS A 201 16.86 -1.13 3.20
CA HIS A 201 18.05 -1.84 2.74
C HIS A 201 17.72 -2.79 1.59
N GLU A 202 16.71 -3.66 1.75
CA GLU A 202 16.28 -4.57 0.69
C GLU A 202 15.85 -3.83 -0.59
N VAL A 203 15.10 -2.73 -0.45
CA VAL A 203 14.68 -1.92 -1.61
C VAL A 203 15.90 -1.33 -2.34
N MET A 204 16.92 -0.88 -1.61
CA MET A 204 18.10 -0.21 -2.17
C MET A 204 19.19 -1.17 -2.65
N GLU A 205 19.30 -2.36 -2.07
CA GLU A 205 20.23 -3.42 -2.48
C GLU A 205 19.92 -3.89 -3.90
N TYR A 206 18.64 -4.02 -4.22
CA TYR A 206 18.16 -4.47 -5.52
C TYR A 206 17.57 -3.31 -6.31
N ASP A 207 18.34 -2.73 -7.24
CA ASP A 207 17.93 -1.58 -8.04
C ASP A 207 16.59 -1.77 -8.78
N PHE A 208 16.25 -3.02 -9.14
CA PHE A 208 14.96 -3.33 -9.73
C PHE A 208 13.78 -3.12 -8.75
N LEU A 209 13.93 -3.44 -7.45
CA LEU A 209 12.89 -3.23 -6.43
C LEU A 209 12.71 -1.74 -6.16
N ARG A 210 13.80 -0.98 -6.09
CA ARG A 210 13.78 0.49 -6.00
C ARG A 210 13.00 1.11 -7.14
N LYS A 211 13.34 0.76 -8.38
CA LYS A 211 12.65 1.24 -9.59
C LYS A 211 11.19 0.82 -9.62
N LEU A 212 10.88 -0.40 -9.19
CA LEU A 212 9.51 -0.93 -9.12
C LEU A 212 8.64 -0.14 -8.14
N LEU A 213 9.13 0.10 -6.92
CA LEU A 213 8.41 0.91 -5.93
C LEU A 213 8.27 2.37 -6.39
N LEU A 214 9.32 2.95 -6.98
CA LEU A 214 9.30 4.31 -7.46
C LEU A 214 8.32 4.51 -8.62
N ASP A 215 8.28 3.57 -9.57
CA ASP A 215 7.29 3.55 -10.65
C ASP A 215 5.86 3.44 -10.10
N ALA A 216 5.61 2.56 -9.13
CA ALA A 216 4.30 2.46 -8.47
C ALA A 216 3.90 3.79 -7.80
N VAL A 217 4.82 4.44 -7.09
CA VAL A 217 4.60 5.76 -6.47
C VAL A 217 4.28 6.83 -7.51
N VAL A 218 5.11 6.95 -8.56
CA VAL A 218 4.94 7.96 -9.61
C VAL A 218 3.62 7.75 -10.36
N ARG A 219 3.29 6.51 -10.74
CA ARG A 219 2.02 6.20 -11.41
C ARG A 219 0.82 6.58 -10.55
N ARG A 220 0.86 6.30 -9.25
CA ARG A 220 -0.27 6.56 -8.32
C ARG A 220 -0.42 8.03 -7.98
N ALA A 221 0.69 8.76 -7.84
CA ALA A 221 0.71 10.21 -7.73
C ALA A 221 0.21 10.87 -9.04
N GLY A 222 0.70 10.40 -10.19
CA GLY A 222 0.38 10.92 -11.51
C GLY A 222 -1.05 10.61 -11.98
N GLN A 223 -1.65 9.49 -11.57
CA GLN A 223 -3.06 9.17 -11.86
C GLN A 223 -4.01 10.26 -11.36
N TYR A 224 -3.77 10.82 -10.17
CA TYR A 224 -4.53 11.97 -9.68
C TYR A 224 -4.28 13.24 -10.53
N GLY A 225 -3.06 13.38 -11.06
CA GLY A 225 -2.63 14.38 -12.04
C GLY A 225 -3.37 14.30 -13.38
N LEU A 226 -3.53 13.11 -13.94
CA LEU A 226 -4.04 12.93 -15.30
C LEU A 226 -5.56 12.70 -15.34
N SER A 227 -6.18 12.16 -14.30
CA SER A 227 -7.64 11.92 -14.25
C SER A 227 -8.51 13.18 -14.29
N LEU A 228 -7.91 14.38 -14.31
CA LEU A 228 -8.62 15.64 -14.52
C LEU A 228 -8.56 16.11 -15.99
N HIS A 229 -7.65 15.58 -16.82
CA HIS A 229 -7.49 15.95 -18.24
C HIS A 229 -7.26 14.68 -19.08
N ARG A 230 -8.34 14.17 -19.72
CA ARG A 230 -8.40 13.11 -20.76
C ARG A 230 -7.33 12.00 -20.71
N ALA A 231 -7.77 10.78 -20.40
CA ALA A 231 -6.97 9.56 -20.20
C ALA A 231 -6.21 8.98 -21.43
N ASP A 232 -6.17 9.65 -22.57
CA ASP A 232 -5.80 9.00 -23.84
C ASP A 232 -4.33 9.18 -24.27
N THR A 233 -3.50 9.88 -23.50
CA THR A 233 -2.14 10.18 -23.96
C THR A 233 -1.11 10.18 -22.81
N PHE A 234 0.05 9.56 -23.05
CA PHE A 234 1.35 9.80 -22.39
C PHE A 234 1.89 8.91 -21.25
N LEU A 235 1.55 7.63 -21.15
CA LEU A 235 2.50 6.70 -20.50
C LEU A 235 2.74 5.47 -21.41
N PRO A 236 3.96 5.31 -21.97
CA PRO A 236 4.33 4.08 -22.65
C PRO A 236 4.15 2.90 -21.68
N PRO A 237 3.59 1.77 -22.14
CA PRO A 237 3.54 0.54 -21.34
C PRO A 237 4.98 0.05 -21.12
N MET A 238 5.58 0.48 -20.01
CA MET A 238 6.91 0.05 -19.62
C MET A 238 6.79 -1.17 -18.72
N TYR A 239 7.33 -2.27 -19.26
CA TYR A 239 7.57 -3.61 -18.70
C TYR A 239 6.38 -4.57 -18.56
N GLY A 240 6.39 -5.59 -19.44
CA GLY A 240 5.90 -6.94 -19.17
C GLY A 240 4.41 -7.15 -19.42
N ASP A 241 4.07 -7.63 -20.62
CA ASP A 241 2.76 -8.16 -20.96
C ASP A 241 2.28 -9.19 -19.92
N GLY A 242 1.07 -9.00 -19.42
CA GLY A 242 0.38 -10.03 -18.64
C GLY A 242 -1.01 -9.62 -18.16
N PHE A 243 -1.20 -8.39 -17.69
CA PHE A 243 -2.50 -7.96 -17.16
C PHE A 243 -2.81 -6.51 -17.51
N PRO A 244 -3.92 -6.24 -18.25
CA PRO A 244 -4.38 -4.87 -18.44
C PRO A 244 -4.72 -4.28 -17.07
N ILE A 245 -4.06 -3.17 -16.72
CA ILE A 245 -4.38 -2.43 -15.50
C ILE A 245 -5.80 -1.89 -15.66
N PRO A 246 -6.76 -2.26 -14.80
CA PRO A 246 -8.13 -1.78 -14.94
C PRO A 246 -8.19 -0.26 -14.79
N PRO A 247 -9.08 0.43 -15.55
CA PRO A 247 -9.23 1.88 -15.45
C PRO A 247 -9.54 2.27 -14.01
N VAL A 248 -8.72 3.16 -13.46
CA VAL A 248 -8.82 3.58 -12.06
C VAL A 248 -10.04 4.49 -11.91
N SER A 249 -11.00 4.12 -11.06
CA SER A 249 -12.11 5.01 -10.73
C SER A 249 -11.58 6.30 -10.10
N GLN A 250 -12.19 7.44 -10.42
CA GLN A 250 -11.79 8.75 -9.87
C GLN A 250 -11.75 8.74 -8.32
N LYS A 251 -12.65 7.97 -7.69
CA LYS A 251 -12.72 7.74 -6.24
C LYS A 251 -11.45 7.09 -5.68
N HIS A 252 -10.81 6.20 -6.43
CA HIS A 252 -9.54 5.59 -6.03
C HIS A 252 -8.33 6.49 -6.30
N GLY A 253 -8.43 7.48 -7.21
CA GLY A 253 -7.33 8.38 -7.56
C GLY A 253 -6.77 9.14 -6.34
N GLN A 254 -7.62 9.75 -5.52
CA GLN A 254 -7.17 10.47 -4.32
C GLN A 254 -6.57 9.54 -3.27
N ALA A 255 -7.16 8.35 -3.08
CA ALA A 255 -6.66 7.37 -2.11
C ALA A 255 -5.29 6.81 -2.55
N ASN A 256 -5.13 6.52 -3.85
CA ASN A 256 -3.87 6.09 -4.45
C ASN A 256 -2.77 7.14 -4.31
N MET A 257 -3.10 8.41 -4.58
CA MET A 257 -2.19 9.52 -4.34
C MET A 257 -1.76 9.58 -2.87
N LYS A 258 -2.70 9.51 -1.91
CA LYS A 258 -2.38 9.49 -0.48
C LYS A 258 -1.48 8.32 -0.10
N ALA A 259 -1.69 7.14 -0.66
CA ALA A 259 -0.82 5.98 -0.45
C ALA A 259 0.60 6.21 -0.99
N ALA A 260 0.73 6.80 -2.19
CA ALA A 260 2.01 7.16 -2.78
C ALA A 260 2.78 8.18 -1.93
N ILE A 261 2.10 9.23 -1.47
CA ILE A 261 2.68 10.23 -0.55
C ILE A 261 3.07 9.61 0.78
N ALA A 262 2.28 8.67 1.30
CA ALA A 262 2.61 7.95 2.53
C ALA A 262 3.92 7.15 2.39
N VAL A 263 4.13 6.46 1.26
CA VAL A 263 5.41 5.76 0.98
C VAL A 263 6.58 6.73 0.97
N LEU A 264 6.48 7.85 0.23
CA LEU A 264 7.55 8.85 0.18
C LEU A 264 7.84 9.45 1.56
N ASN A 265 6.79 9.76 2.32
CA ASN A 265 6.92 10.23 3.69
C ASN A 265 7.59 9.19 4.58
N SER A 266 7.28 7.90 4.42
CA SER A 266 7.95 6.83 5.18
C SER A 266 9.41 6.70 4.78
N VAL A 267 9.76 6.78 3.50
CA VAL A 267 11.17 6.80 3.07
C VAL A 267 11.92 7.98 3.69
N HIS A 268 11.30 9.16 3.78
CA HIS A 268 11.94 10.40 4.22
C HIS A 268 11.98 10.57 5.75
N ASN A 269 10.88 10.27 6.43
CA ASN A 269 10.60 10.69 7.81
C ASN A 269 10.40 9.53 8.79
N SER A 270 10.69 8.28 8.40
CA SER A 270 10.64 7.17 9.35
C SER A 270 11.56 7.43 10.56
N PRO A 271 11.24 6.87 11.74
CA PRO A 271 12.03 7.09 12.95
C PRO A 271 13.51 6.78 12.82
N ASP A 272 13.83 5.77 11.99
CA ASP A 272 15.18 5.27 11.72
C ASP A 272 15.69 5.65 10.31
N ALA A 273 15.04 6.58 9.60
CA ALA A 273 15.46 6.99 8.27
C ALA A 273 16.76 7.81 8.31
N ASP A 274 17.66 7.55 7.35
CA ASP A 274 18.82 8.41 7.14
C ASP A 274 18.35 9.77 6.57
N PRO A 275 19.05 10.88 6.88
CA PRO A 275 18.73 12.20 6.33
C PRO A 275 18.67 12.24 4.79
N ASN A 276 19.39 11.33 4.13
CA ASN A 276 19.48 11.24 2.66
C ASN A 276 18.69 10.06 2.08
N SER A 277 17.85 9.36 2.85
CA SER A 277 17.10 8.19 2.36
C SER A 277 16.23 8.52 1.16
N LEU A 278 15.46 9.62 1.21
CA LEU A 278 14.62 10.05 0.08
C LEU A 278 15.46 10.31 -1.17
N VAL A 279 16.56 11.04 -1.00
CA VAL A 279 17.47 11.40 -2.09
C VAL A 279 18.07 10.17 -2.77
N LYS A 280 18.55 9.19 -1.98
CA LYS A 280 19.08 7.92 -2.51
C LYS A 280 17.98 7.12 -3.22
N PHE A 281 16.78 7.09 -2.62
CA PHE A 281 15.65 6.34 -3.17
C PHE A 281 15.27 6.81 -4.57
N VAL A 282 15.19 8.13 -4.76
CA VAL A 282 14.71 8.74 -6.01
C VAL A 282 15.78 8.94 -7.08
N GLU A 283 17.02 8.51 -6.80
CA GLU A 283 18.15 8.69 -7.72
C GLU A 283 17.78 8.17 -9.12
N THR A 284 18.05 8.95 -10.17
CA THR A 284 17.67 8.73 -11.59
C THR A 284 16.25 9.14 -12.00
N GLN A 285 15.35 9.44 -11.07
CA GLN A 285 13.99 9.91 -11.37
C GLN A 285 13.59 11.16 -10.57
N GLU A 286 14.58 11.93 -10.08
CA GLU A 286 14.33 13.10 -9.24
C GLU A 286 13.43 14.12 -9.93
N THR A 287 13.68 14.39 -11.22
CA THR A 287 12.89 15.34 -12.02
C THR A 287 11.44 14.89 -12.16
N LEU A 288 11.21 13.61 -12.50
CA LEU A 288 9.86 13.09 -12.72
C LEU A 288 9.02 13.16 -11.43
N LEU A 289 9.61 12.75 -10.31
CA LEU A 289 8.93 12.81 -9.02
C LEU A 289 8.72 14.24 -8.56
N TYR A 290 9.73 15.11 -8.70
CA TYR A 290 9.60 16.53 -8.33
C TYR A 290 8.47 17.21 -9.10
N THR A 291 8.41 17.04 -10.43
CA THR A 291 7.33 17.57 -11.26
C THR A 291 5.96 17.04 -10.81
N SER A 292 5.88 15.74 -10.49
CA SER A 292 4.66 15.13 -9.97
C SER A 292 4.22 15.78 -8.65
N LEU A 293 5.14 16.00 -7.71
CA LEU A 293 4.85 16.65 -6.44
C LEU A 293 4.42 18.13 -6.62
N GLN A 294 5.02 18.86 -7.54
CA GLN A 294 4.60 20.24 -7.87
C GLN A 294 3.16 20.28 -8.41
N LEU A 295 2.80 19.34 -9.28
CA LEU A 295 1.44 19.21 -9.79
C LEU A 295 0.44 18.86 -8.68
N LEU A 296 0.84 18.05 -7.70
CA LEU A 296 0.00 17.76 -6.53
C LEU A 296 -0.17 18.98 -5.63
N LEU A 297 0.89 19.77 -5.41
CA LEU A 297 0.82 21.01 -4.62
C LEU A 297 -0.12 22.05 -5.24
N SER A 298 -0.09 22.21 -6.56
CA SER A 298 -0.98 23.15 -7.24
C SER A 298 -2.46 22.74 -7.19
N ARG A 299 -2.73 21.47 -6.90
CA ARG A 299 -4.08 20.88 -6.89
C ARG A 299 -4.66 20.63 -5.51
N GLU A 300 -3.86 20.69 -4.45
CA GLU A 300 -4.35 20.56 -3.09
C GLU A 300 -4.95 21.91 -2.64
N PRO A 301 -6.29 22.04 -2.54
CA PRO A 301 -6.93 23.31 -2.24
C PRO A 301 -6.65 23.76 -0.80
N ASP A 302 -6.51 22.82 0.13
CA ASP A 302 -6.30 23.12 1.54
C ASP A 302 -4.81 23.17 1.87
N ARG A 303 -4.26 24.39 1.83
CA ARG A 303 -2.86 24.68 2.19
C ARG A 303 -2.54 24.46 3.67
N SER A 304 -3.55 24.35 4.53
CA SER A 304 -3.38 24.04 5.95
C SER A 304 -3.41 22.53 6.23
N SER A 305 -3.73 21.71 5.22
CA SER A 305 -3.81 20.28 5.39
C SER A 305 -2.44 19.67 5.69
N GLN A 306 -2.42 18.64 6.54
CA GLN A 306 -1.21 17.85 6.79
C GLN A 306 -0.64 17.26 5.50
N LEU A 307 -1.52 16.92 4.54
CA LEU A 307 -1.11 16.40 3.24
C LEU A 307 -0.33 17.45 2.45
N PHE A 308 -0.81 18.70 2.36
CA PHE A 308 -0.11 19.80 1.69
C PHE A 308 1.30 19.98 2.29
N HIS A 309 1.40 20.07 3.62
CA HIS A 309 2.70 20.21 4.29
C HIS A 309 3.65 19.04 4.03
N THR A 310 3.12 17.81 3.97
CA THR A 310 3.92 16.62 3.65
C THR A 310 4.47 16.69 2.23
N ILE A 311 3.61 17.01 1.24
CA ILE A 311 4.02 17.14 -0.16
C ILE A 311 5.05 18.28 -0.32
N ALA A 312 4.82 19.42 0.34
CA ALA A 312 5.73 20.56 0.29
C ALA A 312 7.11 20.22 0.87
N SER A 313 7.15 19.51 2.00
CA SER A 313 8.40 19.02 2.60
C SER A 313 9.16 18.08 1.65
N LEU A 314 8.46 17.13 1.03
CA LEU A 314 9.06 16.20 0.06
C LEU A 314 9.60 16.94 -1.17
N ALA A 315 8.83 17.88 -1.71
CA ALA A 315 9.23 18.69 -2.86
C ALA A 315 10.47 19.56 -2.53
N ALA A 316 10.50 20.17 -1.33
CA ALA A 316 11.65 20.96 -0.87
C ALA A 316 12.91 20.10 -0.74
N ALA A 317 12.79 18.87 -0.22
CA ALA A 317 13.91 17.94 -0.11
C ALA A 317 14.50 17.58 -1.49
N LEU A 318 13.68 17.52 -2.54
CA LEU A 318 14.11 17.24 -3.91
C LEU A 318 14.61 18.48 -4.67
N TYR A 319 14.12 19.68 -4.31
CA TYR A 319 14.45 20.93 -4.99
C TYR A 319 15.96 21.18 -5.06
N THR A 320 16.68 20.92 -3.97
CA THR A 320 18.14 21.14 -3.90
C THR A 320 18.94 20.30 -4.90
N ARG A 321 18.38 19.16 -5.34
CA ARG A 321 18.97 18.28 -6.37
C ARG A 321 18.41 18.54 -7.77
N HIS A 322 17.19 19.04 -7.85
CA HIS A 322 16.54 19.37 -9.12
C HIS A 322 16.99 20.71 -9.70
N LEU A 323 17.74 21.54 -8.94
CA LEU A 323 18.34 22.78 -9.47
C LEU A 323 18.91 22.50 -10.86
N PRO A 324 18.35 23.11 -11.93
CA PRO A 324 18.75 22.80 -13.28
C PRO A 324 20.25 23.01 -13.34
N LYS A 325 21.00 21.91 -13.47
CA LYS A 325 22.41 22.00 -13.84
C LYS A 325 22.36 22.88 -15.09
N LYS A 326 23.02 24.04 -15.05
CA LYS A 326 22.98 25.10 -16.10
C LYS A 326 23.46 24.62 -17.49
N GLN A 327 23.54 23.31 -17.73
CA GLN A 327 24.05 22.66 -18.90
C GLN A 327 22.98 21.67 -19.39
N TYR A 328 22.50 21.87 -20.61
CA TYR A 328 21.62 20.98 -21.39
C TYR A 328 20.11 21.04 -21.12
N PHE A 329 19.48 22.19 -21.39
CA PHE A 329 18.13 22.20 -21.97
C PHE A 329 18.19 22.80 -23.37
N GLY A 330 18.91 22.10 -24.25
CA GLY A 330 18.83 22.29 -25.69
C GLY A 330 17.79 21.33 -26.26
N HIS A 331 16.59 21.85 -26.51
CA HIS A 331 15.64 21.39 -27.53
C HIS A 331 14.75 20.15 -27.39
N VAL A 332 14.96 19.17 -26.49
CA VAL A 332 14.10 17.94 -26.55
C VAL A 332 12.99 17.88 -25.48
N MET A 333 13.10 18.60 -24.36
CA MET A 333 12.09 18.55 -23.28
C MET A 333 11.25 19.82 -23.17
N ALA A 334 11.56 20.85 -23.95
CA ALA A 334 10.82 22.11 -23.90
C ALA A 334 9.42 21.96 -24.50
N GLU A 335 9.20 21.17 -25.54
CA GLU A 335 7.86 21.08 -26.15
C GLU A 335 6.86 20.27 -25.31
N GLU A 336 7.29 19.19 -24.63
CA GLU A 336 6.41 18.40 -23.76
C GLU A 336 6.15 19.10 -22.40
N ILE A 337 7.11 19.89 -21.90
CA ILE A 337 6.94 20.66 -20.65
C ILE A 337 6.26 22.01 -20.90
N VAL A 338 6.50 22.69 -22.03
CA VAL A 338 5.80 23.94 -22.40
C VAL A 338 4.35 23.68 -22.80
N ALA A 339 4.02 22.51 -23.39
CA ALA A 339 2.63 22.11 -23.60
C ALA A 339 1.85 21.87 -22.28
N HIS A 340 2.54 21.63 -21.16
CA HIS A 340 1.95 21.52 -19.83
C HIS A 340 2.11 22.77 -18.95
N GLY A 341 3.13 23.59 -19.19
CA GLY A 341 3.40 24.82 -18.45
C GLY A 341 2.69 26.06 -19.00
N ALA A 342 2.34 26.10 -20.29
CA ALA A 342 1.72 27.27 -20.91
C ALA A 342 0.23 27.49 -20.58
N LEU A 343 -0.36 26.66 -19.71
CA LEU A 343 -1.73 26.83 -19.22
C LEU A 343 -1.83 27.36 -17.79
N HIS A 344 -0.71 27.51 -17.08
CA HIS A 344 -0.70 27.99 -15.70
C HIS A 344 0.43 28.98 -15.48
N ASP A 345 0.18 30.21 -15.92
CA ASP A 345 0.89 31.38 -15.40
C ASP A 345 0.53 31.61 -13.93
N HIS A 346 1.59 31.86 -13.14
CA HIS A 346 1.63 32.34 -11.76
C HIS A 346 1.50 31.28 -10.64
N LEU A 347 2.64 30.68 -10.28
CA LEU A 347 3.34 30.87 -8.98
C LEU A 347 4.41 29.78 -8.84
N THR A 348 5.63 30.16 -8.52
CA THR A 348 6.75 29.23 -8.35
C THR A 348 6.90 28.83 -6.87
N LEU A 349 7.58 27.71 -6.59
CA LEU A 349 7.93 27.28 -5.22
C LEU A 349 8.62 28.40 -4.40
N PHE A 350 9.28 29.34 -5.08
CA PHE A 350 9.88 30.55 -4.50
C PHE A 350 8.85 31.45 -3.79
N ASP A 351 7.62 31.53 -4.32
CA ASP A 351 6.54 32.35 -3.75
C ASP A 351 5.90 31.73 -2.51
N VAL A 352 6.03 30.40 -2.35
CA VAL A 352 5.49 29.64 -1.21
C VAL A 352 6.45 29.66 -0.02
N LEU A 353 7.76 29.57 -0.27
CA LEU A 353 8.77 29.50 0.79
C LEU A 353 9.05 30.85 1.46
N HIS A 354 8.67 31.98 0.86
CA HIS A 354 8.92 33.33 1.38
C HIS A 354 7.70 34.01 2.04
N ARG A 355 6.60 33.28 2.24
CA ARG A 355 5.39 33.78 2.95
C ARG A 355 5.09 33.10 4.30
N VAL A 356 6.00 32.24 4.78
CA VAL A 356 6.06 31.74 6.16
C VAL A 356 7.19 32.49 6.86
#